data_AF-A0AAU0L415-F1
#
_entry.id   AF-A0AAU0L415-F1
#
_cell.length_a   1.000
_cell.length_b   1.000
_cell.length_c   1.000
_cell.angle_alpha   90.00
_cell.angle_beta   90.00
_cell.angle_gamma   90.00
#
_symmetry.space_group_name_H-M   'P 1'
#
loop_
_entity.id
_entity.type
_entity.pdbx_description
1 polymer ?
#
loop_
_entity_poly.entity_id
_entity_poly.type
_entity_poly.pdbx_seq_one_letter_code
_entity_poly.pdbx_strand_id
1 'polypeptide(L)'
;MKRIILLIVILGLVACGKSQEEIAKEKQAAMQAQKAKEQQALLAKQQAEMKRIEDLVKYNLRDGESARFRNVIQNCGEVNAKNAMGAYVGFSRFIVRPDTNTVIYESPDNQYFDILAKEYCHNDYLAKYPVQNYSVAADAATAAAQDAALVAKAAAQDAALAAKAAAQDALSAAPISDLEQEEVSKDQN
;
A
#
# COMPACT_ATOMS: atom_id res chain seq x y z
N MET A 1 76.78 -20.06 37.24
CA MET A 1 76.71 -20.10 35.77
C MET A 1 75.96 -21.32 35.20
N LYS A 2 76.20 -22.55 35.68
CA LYS A 2 75.48 -23.76 35.21
C LYS A 2 73.94 -23.73 35.36
N ARG A 3 73.39 -23.04 36.37
CA ARG A 3 71.93 -22.94 36.60
C ARG A 3 71.20 -21.96 35.66
N ILE A 4 71.91 -20.98 35.09
CA ILE A 4 71.33 -19.99 34.16
C ILE A 4 71.18 -20.62 32.77
N ILE A 5 72.15 -21.43 32.35
CA ILE A 5 72.12 -22.17 31.08
C ILE A 5 70.96 -23.18 31.07
N LEU A 6 70.67 -23.82 32.22
CA LEU A 6 69.59 -24.78 32.35
C LEU A 6 68.19 -24.15 32.22
N LEU A 7 68.02 -22.89 32.65
CA LEU A 7 66.74 -22.17 32.56
C LEU A 7 66.41 -21.72 31.12
N ILE A 8 67.42 -21.36 30.32
CA ILE A 8 67.23 -20.94 28.92
C ILE A 8 66.83 -22.13 28.03
N VAL A 9 67.37 -23.33 28.31
CA VAL A 9 67.02 -24.57 27.59
C VAL A 9 65.59 -25.00 27.89
N ILE A 10 65.10 -24.79 29.11
CA ILE A 10 63.71 -25.10 29.48
C ILE A 10 62.72 -24.11 28.85
N LEU A 11 63.10 -22.83 28.71
CA LEU A 11 62.26 -21.81 28.05
C LEU A 11 62.15 -22.00 26.52
N GLY A 12 63.12 -22.65 25.88
CA GLY A 12 63.11 -22.90 24.43
C GLY A 12 62.19 -24.03 23.94
N LEU A 13 61.76 -24.94 24.83
CA LEU A 13 60.97 -26.13 24.45
C LEU A 13 59.44 -25.92 24.46
N VAL A 14 58.95 -24.72 24.80
CA VAL A 14 57.52 -24.41 24.91
C VAL A 14 56.96 -23.73 23.65
N ALA A 15 57.77 -23.54 22.61
CA ALA A 15 57.28 -23.06 21.32
C ALA A 15 56.54 -24.19 20.59
N CYS A 16 55.22 -24.30 20.82
CA CYS A 16 54.32 -25.15 20.04
C CYS A 16 54.49 -24.84 18.53
N GLY A 17 55.17 -25.76 17.82
CA GLY A 17 55.53 -25.63 16.41
C GLY A 17 54.36 -25.85 15.45
N LYS A 18 53.37 -24.96 15.45
CA LYS A 18 52.46 -24.85 14.31
C LYS A 18 53.24 -24.30 13.13
N SER A 19 53.11 -24.94 11.97
CA SER A 19 53.72 -24.43 10.74
C SER A 19 53.04 -23.11 10.35
N GLN A 20 53.75 -22.21 9.64
CA GLN A 20 53.19 -20.92 9.22
C GLN A 20 51.91 -21.06 8.38
N GLU A 21 51.78 -22.18 7.65
CA GLU A 21 50.60 -22.50 6.84
C GLU A 21 49.38 -22.84 7.70
N GLU A 22 49.55 -23.58 8.79
CA GLU A 22 48.46 -23.91 9.72
C GLU A 22 47.94 -22.66 10.43
N ILE A 23 48.83 -21.73 10.82
CA ILE A 23 48.44 -20.46 11.42
C ILE A 23 47.63 -19.60 10.43
N ALA A 24 47.99 -19.60 9.14
CA ALA A 24 47.25 -18.88 8.11
C ALA A 24 45.87 -19.49 7.86
N LYS A 25 45.77 -20.83 7.75
CA LYS A 25 44.50 -21.54 7.60
C LYS A 25 43.57 -21.35 8.81
N GLU A 26 44.11 -21.40 10.03
CA GLU A 26 43.35 -21.14 11.26
C GLU A 26 42.82 -19.69 11.32
N LYS A 27 43.65 -18.70 10.98
CA LYS A 27 43.20 -17.29 10.89
C LYS A 27 42.14 -17.11 9.82
N GLN A 28 42.29 -17.75 8.66
CA GLN A 28 41.32 -17.67 7.57
C GLN A 28 39.99 -18.32 7.96
N ALA A 29 40.01 -19.48 8.61
CA ALA A 29 38.83 -20.14 9.14
C ALA A 29 38.15 -19.29 10.23
N ALA A 30 38.91 -18.68 11.14
CA ALA A 30 38.38 -17.77 12.15
C ALA A 30 37.72 -16.54 11.53
N MET A 31 38.35 -15.91 10.52
CA MET A 31 37.77 -14.77 9.79
C MET A 31 36.50 -15.15 9.02
N GLN A 32 36.47 -16.33 8.40
CA GLN A 32 35.29 -16.83 7.70
C GLN A 32 34.15 -17.14 8.67
N ALA A 33 34.44 -17.78 9.80
CA ALA A 33 33.46 -18.03 10.85
C ALA A 33 32.91 -16.73 11.44
N GLN A 34 33.75 -15.70 11.60
CA GLN A 34 33.33 -14.38 12.06
C GLN A 34 32.42 -13.68 11.04
N LYS A 35 32.79 -13.67 9.75
CA LYS A 35 31.96 -13.12 8.68
C LYS A 35 30.62 -13.85 8.55
N ALA A 36 30.60 -15.17 8.67
CA ALA A 36 29.37 -15.96 8.64
C ALA A 36 28.46 -15.59 9.82
N LYS A 37 29.01 -15.42 11.02
CA LYS A 37 28.25 -14.96 12.20
C LYS A 37 27.70 -13.55 12.02
N GLU A 38 28.50 -12.64 11.47
CA GLU A 38 28.07 -11.26 11.19
C GLU A 38 26.94 -11.23 10.15
N GLN A 39 27.09 -12.00 9.07
CA GLN A 39 26.06 -12.13 8.03
C GLN A 39 24.77 -12.74 8.59
N GLN A 40 24.89 -13.77 9.44
CA GLN A 40 23.73 -14.36 10.11
C GLN A 40 23.04 -13.36 11.04
N ALA A 41 23.80 -12.55 11.77
CA ALA A 41 23.25 -11.50 12.62
C ALA A 41 22.54 -10.40 11.81
N LEU A 42 23.07 -10.05 10.63
CA LEU A 42 22.44 -9.09 9.72
C LEU A 42 21.10 -9.63 9.19
N LEU A 43 21.08 -10.87 8.72
CA LEU A 43 19.85 -11.52 8.22
C LEU A 43 18.79 -11.62 9.32
N ALA A 44 19.19 -11.96 10.55
CA ALA A 44 18.28 -12.02 11.68
C ALA A 44 17.67 -10.63 12.01
N LYS A 45 18.47 -9.56 11.94
CA LYS A 45 17.97 -8.18 12.11
C LYS A 45 16.97 -7.80 11.04
N GLN A 46 17.27 -8.09 9.77
CA GLN A 46 16.36 -7.84 8.66
C GLN A 46 15.03 -8.60 8.82
N GLN A 47 15.09 -9.88 9.19
CA GLN A 47 13.88 -10.68 9.44
C GLN A 47 13.05 -10.13 10.60
N ALA A 48 13.69 -9.70 11.69
CA ALA A 48 13.00 -9.11 12.83
C ALA A 48 12.32 -7.78 12.48
N GLU A 49 12.99 -6.95 11.66
CA GLU A 49 12.43 -5.70 11.16
C GLU A 49 11.23 -5.95 10.26
N MET A 50 11.35 -6.86 9.28
CA MET A 50 10.23 -7.23 8.40
C MET A 50 9.04 -7.75 9.20
N LYS A 51 9.27 -8.60 10.20
CA LYS A 51 8.21 -9.09 11.09
C LYS A 51 7.53 -7.95 11.86
N ARG A 52 8.29 -7.00 12.38
CA ARG A 52 7.74 -5.81 13.05
C ARG A 52 6.85 -5.01 12.11
N ILE A 53 7.27 -4.80 10.87
CA ILE A 53 6.48 -4.09 9.85
C ILE A 53 5.16 -4.84 9.60
N GLU A 54 5.20 -6.16 9.39
CA GLU A 54 4.00 -6.97 9.22
C GLU A 54 3.06 -6.89 10.43
N ASP A 55 3.59 -6.96 11.65
CA ASP A 55 2.79 -6.92 12.88
C ASP A 55 2.09 -5.55 13.04
N LEU A 56 2.76 -4.45 12.68
CA LEU A 56 2.15 -3.12 12.66
C LEU A 56 1.00 -3.03 11.65
N VAL A 57 1.19 -3.60 10.45
CA VAL A 57 0.15 -3.64 9.42
C VAL A 57 -1.04 -4.49 9.90
N LYS A 58 -0.79 -5.70 10.40
CA LYS A 58 -1.83 -6.61 10.94
C LYS A 58 -2.69 -5.94 12.00
N TYR A 59 -2.08 -5.19 12.91
CA TYR A 59 -2.78 -4.49 13.99
C TYR A 59 -3.84 -3.49 13.47
N ASN A 60 -3.62 -2.91 12.28
CA ASN A 60 -4.52 -1.92 11.70
C ASN A 60 -5.55 -2.53 10.72
N LEU A 61 -5.54 -3.85 10.52
CA LEU A 61 -6.48 -4.54 9.62
C LEU A 61 -7.70 -5.05 10.39
N ARG A 62 -8.84 -5.16 9.70
CA ARG A 62 -10.07 -5.72 10.27
C ARG A 62 -9.88 -7.16 10.75
N ASP A 63 -9.18 -7.98 9.96
CA ASP A 63 -8.79 -9.35 10.27
C ASP A 63 -7.29 -9.51 9.99
N GLY A 64 -6.46 -9.07 10.94
CA GLY A 64 -5.00 -9.10 10.82
C GLY A 64 -4.41 -10.51 10.72
N GLU A 65 -5.04 -11.52 11.32
CA GLU A 65 -4.59 -12.92 11.24
C GLU A 65 -4.75 -13.50 9.83
N SER A 66 -5.71 -12.99 9.06
CA SER A 66 -5.90 -13.38 7.66
C SER A 66 -4.95 -12.69 6.67
N ALA A 67 -4.11 -11.76 7.14
CA ALA A 67 -3.29 -10.89 6.30
C ALA A 67 -2.32 -11.69 5.43
N ARG A 68 -2.30 -11.33 4.15
CA ARG A 68 -1.38 -11.87 3.14
C ARG A 68 -0.55 -10.72 2.61
N PHE A 69 0.76 -10.84 2.75
CA PHE A 69 1.72 -9.85 2.30
C PHE A 69 2.33 -10.27 0.96
N ARG A 70 2.56 -9.29 0.10
CA ARG A 70 3.38 -9.45 -1.12
C ARG A 70 4.09 -8.16 -1.43
N ASN A 71 5.09 -8.23 -2.29
CA ASN A 71 5.82 -7.05 -2.74
C ASN A 71 6.43 -6.20 -1.60
N VAL A 72 6.66 -6.78 -0.43
CA VAL A 72 7.17 -6.05 0.73
C VAL A 72 8.67 -5.82 0.57
N ILE A 73 9.06 -4.55 0.60
CA ILE A 73 10.46 -4.12 0.62
C ILE A 73 10.58 -3.12 1.75
N GLN A 74 11.29 -3.52 2.81
CA GLN A 74 11.46 -2.73 4.02
C GLN A 74 10.09 -2.34 4.62
N ASN A 75 9.77 -1.05 4.62
CA ASN A 75 8.60 -0.48 5.27
C ASN A 75 7.37 -0.30 4.36
N CYS A 76 7.46 -0.68 3.09
CA CYS A 76 6.37 -0.55 2.12
C CYS A 76 6.08 -1.88 1.42
N GLY A 77 4.84 -2.08 1.01
CA GLY A 77 4.42 -3.32 0.37
C GLY A 77 2.94 -3.33 0.05
N GLU A 78 2.43 -4.52 -0.24
CA GLU A 78 1.02 -4.76 -0.46
C GLU A 78 0.49 -5.79 0.53
N VAL A 79 -0.73 -5.54 1.02
CA VAL A 79 -1.42 -6.43 1.95
C VAL A 79 -2.86 -6.66 1.50
N ASN A 80 -3.34 -7.88 1.69
CA ASN A 80 -4.74 -8.25 1.53
C ASN A 80 -5.22 -8.96 2.80
N ALA A 81 -6.40 -8.60 3.28
CA ALA A 81 -6.99 -9.16 4.47
C ALA A 81 -8.49 -9.34 4.27
N LYS A 82 -9.11 -10.21 5.07
CA LYS A 82 -10.55 -10.39 5.05
C LYS A 82 -11.25 -9.15 5.60
N ASN A 83 -12.33 -8.76 4.93
CA ASN A 83 -13.22 -7.72 5.41
C ASN A 83 -14.19 -8.26 6.49
N ALA A 84 -15.12 -7.42 6.95
CA ALA A 84 -16.10 -7.82 7.98
C ALA A 84 -17.02 -8.99 7.56
N MET A 85 -17.15 -9.25 6.25
CA MET A 85 -17.90 -10.39 5.70
C MET A 85 -17.03 -11.64 5.49
N GLY A 86 -15.76 -11.60 5.90
CA GLY A 86 -14.84 -12.74 5.79
C GLY A 86 -14.23 -12.93 4.39
N ALA A 87 -14.42 -11.99 3.47
CA ALA A 87 -13.95 -12.08 2.09
C ALA A 87 -12.69 -11.23 1.85
N TYR A 88 -11.77 -11.73 1.02
CA TYR A 88 -10.63 -10.97 0.51
C TYR A 88 -11.09 -10.05 -0.64
N VAL A 89 -10.76 -8.76 -0.55
CA VAL A 89 -11.22 -7.75 -1.54
C VAL A 89 -10.14 -7.33 -2.53
N GLY A 90 -8.89 -7.70 -2.28
CA GLY A 90 -7.76 -7.33 -3.13
C GLY A 90 -6.58 -6.85 -2.31
N PHE A 91 -5.41 -6.80 -2.93
CA PHE A 91 -4.23 -6.24 -2.31
C PHE A 91 -4.28 -4.71 -2.40
N SER A 92 -4.06 -4.03 -1.26
CA SER A 92 -3.88 -2.59 -1.17
C SER A 92 -2.44 -2.30 -0.75
N ARG A 93 -1.87 -1.22 -1.28
CA ARG A 93 -0.52 -0.76 -0.88
C ARG A 93 -0.57 -0.21 0.55
N PHE A 94 0.51 -0.43 1.29
CA PHE A 94 0.69 0.15 2.61
C PHE A 94 2.07 0.81 2.74
N ILE A 95 2.14 1.80 3.62
CA ILE A 95 3.36 2.49 4.04
C ILE A 95 3.40 2.42 5.56
N VAL A 96 4.51 1.94 6.12
CA VAL A 96 4.80 2.10 7.55
C VAL A 96 5.77 3.24 7.72
N ARG A 97 5.33 4.27 8.45
CA ARG A 97 6.16 5.43 8.77
C ARG A 97 7.28 5.04 9.74
N PRO A 98 8.57 5.23 9.40
CA PRO A 98 9.68 4.83 10.26
C PRO A 98 9.79 5.67 11.54
N ASP A 99 9.25 6.90 11.52
CA ASP A 99 9.30 7.85 12.64
C ASP A 99 8.16 7.62 13.66
N THR A 100 6.93 7.40 13.19
CA THR A 100 5.76 7.28 14.05
C THR A 100 5.22 5.85 14.21
N ASN A 101 5.71 4.88 13.43
CA ASN A 101 5.12 3.54 13.29
C ASN A 101 3.64 3.56 12.84
N THR A 102 3.18 4.64 12.24
CA THR A 102 1.82 4.73 11.70
C THR A 102 1.76 3.97 10.38
N VAL A 103 0.68 3.21 10.19
CA VAL A 103 0.40 2.51 8.93
C VAL A 103 -0.57 3.34 8.11
N ILE A 104 -0.22 3.59 6.86
CA ILE A 104 -1.03 4.33 5.90
C ILE A 104 -1.38 3.36 4.78
N TYR A 105 -2.68 3.22 4.51
CA TYR A 105 -3.18 2.38 3.41
C TYR A 105 -3.54 3.22 2.20
N GLU A 106 -3.39 2.62 1.03
CA GLU A 106 -3.98 3.14 -0.19
C GLU A 106 -5.50 2.97 -0.13
N SER A 107 -6.19 4.10 -0.33
CA SER A 107 -7.65 4.20 -0.37
C SER A 107 -8.02 5.22 -1.45
N PRO A 108 -9.16 5.08 -2.13
CA PRO A 108 -9.69 6.12 -3.03
C PRO A 108 -9.79 7.50 -2.37
N ASP A 109 -9.99 7.54 -1.05
CA ASP A 109 -10.09 8.79 -0.28
C ASP A 109 -8.70 9.40 0.05
N ASN A 110 -7.62 8.65 -0.16
CA ASN A 110 -6.25 9.07 0.15
C ASN A 110 -5.48 9.40 -1.14
N GLN A 111 -5.81 10.54 -1.74
CA GLN A 111 -5.14 11.05 -2.94
C GLN A 111 -3.64 11.35 -2.75
N TYR A 112 -3.16 11.44 -1.50
CA TYR A 112 -1.76 11.75 -1.18
C TYR A 112 -0.88 10.51 -1.05
N PHE A 113 -1.44 9.31 -1.22
CA PHE A 113 -0.70 8.06 -0.98
C PHE A 113 0.62 8.00 -1.77
N ASP A 114 0.63 8.37 -3.05
CA ASP A 114 1.83 8.32 -3.88
C ASP A 114 2.90 9.34 -3.44
N ILE A 115 2.50 10.51 -2.94
CA ILE A 115 3.42 11.51 -2.39
C ILE A 115 4.04 10.97 -1.09
N LEU A 116 3.22 10.39 -0.22
CA LEU A 116 3.66 9.80 1.04
C LEU A 116 4.56 8.58 0.81
N ALA A 117 4.28 7.78 -0.22
CA ALA A 117 5.15 6.67 -0.62
C ALA A 117 6.51 7.19 -1.10
N LYS A 118 6.55 8.28 -1.87
CA LYS A 118 7.81 8.93 -2.28
C LYS A 118 8.62 9.44 -1.10
N GLU A 119 7.96 9.94 -0.06
CA GLU A 119 8.61 10.50 1.12
C GLU A 119 9.10 9.42 2.09
N TYR A 120 8.29 8.39 2.34
CA TYR A 120 8.54 7.44 3.43
C TYR A 120 9.03 6.07 2.97
N CYS A 121 8.78 5.63 1.74
CA CYS A 121 9.25 4.31 1.32
C CYS A 121 10.76 4.28 1.10
N HIS A 122 11.36 3.14 1.43
CA HIS A 122 12.76 2.90 1.14
C HIS A 122 13.05 3.02 -0.37
N ASN A 123 14.24 3.51 -0.73
CA ASN A 123 14.64 3.71 -2.12
C ASN A 123 14.54 2.41 -2.96
N ASP A 124 14.85 1.26 -2.37
CA ASP A 124 14.71 -0.04 -3.04
C ASP A 124 13.26 -0.36 -3.43
N TYR A 125 12.30 0.08 -2.61
CA TYR A 125 10.89 -0.03 -2.95
C TYR A 125 10.55 0.86 -4.14
N LEU A 126 10.98 2.13 -4.11
CA LEU A 126 10.71 3.11 -5.18
C LEU A 126 11.41 2.76 -6.50
N ALA A 127 12.58 2.12 -6.43
CA ALA A 127 13.30 1.64 -7.60
C ALA A 127 12.52 0.52 -8.32
N LYS A 128 11.78 -0.30 -7.57
CA LYS A 128 10.96 -1.39 -8.12
C LYS A 128 9.53 -0.94 -8.46
N TYR A 129 8.96 -0.06 -7.65
CA TYR A 129 7.60 0.44 -7.75
C TYR A 129 7.64 1.98 -7.81
N PRO A 130 8.01 2.55 -8.97
CA PRO A 130 8.04 4.00 -9.12
C PRO A 130 6.63 4.56 -8.97
N VAL A 131 6.47 5.50 -8.05
CA VAL A 131 5.24 6.28 -7.91
C VAL A 131 5.19 7.35 -8.98
N GLN A 132 4.03 7.53 -9.59
CA GLN A 132 3.85 8.59 -10.58
C GLN A 132 4.04 9.93 -9.87
N ASN A 133 4.78 10.85 -10.49
CA ASN A 133 4.80 12.22 -10.01
C ASN A 133 3.39 12.76 -10.22
N TYR A 134 2.61 12.85 -9.15
CA TYR A 134 1.41 13.68 -9.12
C TYR A 134 1.86 15.14 -9.21
N SER A 135 2.27 15.55 -10.41
CA SER A 135 2.45 16.96 -10.70
C SER A 135 1.05 17.55 -10.77
N VAL A 136 0.84 18.59 -9.97
CA VAL A 136 -0.35 19.48 -9.95
C VAL A 136 -0.77 19.96 -11.36
N ALA A 137 0.05 19.76 -12.39
CA ALA A 137 -0.28 19.97 -13.80
C ALA A 137 -1.36 19.03 -14.36
N ALA A 138 -1.53 17.82 -13.80
CA ALA A 138 -2.61 16.91 -14.22
C ALA A 138 -4.00 17.39 -13.73
N ASP A 139 -4.04 18.19 -12.66
CA ASP A 139 -5.28 18.70 -12.08
C ASP A 139 -5.90 19.81 -12.93
N ALA A 140 -5.10 20.66 -13.58
CA ALA A 140 -5.65 21.74 -14.42
C ALA A 140 -6.41 21.22 -15.65
N ALA A 141 -5.92 20.14 -16.27
CA ALA A 141 -6.60 19.52 -17.42
C ALA A 141 -7.81 18.68 -16.98
N THR A 142 -7.74 18.04 -15.81
CA THR A 142 -8.80 17.15 -15.33
C THR A 142 -9.94 17.93 -14.67
N ALA A 143 -9.64 19.00 -13.93
CA ALA A 143 -10.65 19.92 -13.37
C ALA A 143 -11.42 20.65 -14.49
N ALA A 144 -10.73 21.13 -15.53
CA ALA A 144 -11.40 21.74 -16.68
C ALA A 144 -12.33 20.77 -17.43
N ALA A 145 -11.95 19.49 -17.52
CA ALA A 145 -12.78 18.46 -18.14
C ALA A 145 -13.99 18.08 -17.25
N GLN A 146 -13.82 18.07 -15.93
CA GLN A 146 -14.88 17.76 -14.96
C GLN A 146 -15.90 18.90 -14.85
N ASP A 147 -15.44 20.17 -14.85
CA ASP A 147 -16.33 21.34 -14.85
C ASP A 147 -17.13 21.43 -16.15
N ALA A 148 -16.50 21.17 -17.31
CA ALA A 148 -17.20 21.11 -18.59
C ALA A 148 -18.25 19.98 -18.62
N ALA A 149 -17.96 18.82 -18.04
CA ALA A 149 -18.89 17.71 -17.93
C ALA A 149 -20.06 18.02 -16.98
N LEU A 150 -19.81 18.73 -15.89
CA LEU A 150 -20.85 19.15 -14.93
C LEU A 150 -21.80 20.18 -15.55
N VAL A 151 -21.26 21.17 -16.27
CA VAL A 151 -22.04 22.18 -16.99
C VAL A 151 -22.88 21.55 -18.11
N ALA A 152 -22.30 20.61 -18.87
CA ALA A 152 -23.05 19.87 -19.89
C ALA A 152 -24.18 19.03 -19.30
N LYS A 153 -23.96 18.42 -18.13
CA LYS A 153 -24.97 17.62 -17.43
C LYS A 153 -26.09 18.50 -16.86
N ALA A 154 -25.77 19.68 -16.33
CA ALA A 154 -26.75 20.64 -15.86
C ALA A 154 -27.61 21.17 -17.02
N ALA A 155 -26.99 21.54 -18.16
CA ALA A 155 -27.71 21.98 -19.34
C ALA A 155 -28.66 20.90 -19.91
N ALA A 156 -28.24 19.63 -19.88
CA ALA A 156 -29.07 18.51 -20.30
C ALA A 156 -30.26 18.28 -19.34
N GLN A 157 -30.07 18.49 -18.04
CA GLN A 157 -31.13 18.39 -17.04
C GLN A 157 -32.16 19.52 -17.18
N ASP A 158 -31.70 20.75 -17.41
CA ASP A 158 -32.59 21.90 -17.63
C ASP A 158 -33.42 21.73 -18.92
N ALA A 159 -32.80 21.25 -20.00
CA ALA A 159 -33.50 20.93 -21.25
C ALA A 159 -34.54 19.81 -21.06
N ALA A 160 -34.22 18.78 -20.27
CA ALA A 160 -35.16 17.71 -19.95
C ALA A 160 -36.33 18.19 -19.07
N LEU A 161 -36.07 19.12 -18.14
CA LEU A 161 -37.10 19.70 -17.29
C LEU A 161 -38.03 20.63 -18.08
N ALA A 162 -37.49 21.44 -19.00
CA ALA A 162 -38.27 22.28 -19.90
C ALA A 162 -39.15 21.46 -20.86
N ALA A 163 -38.62 20.36 -21.41
CA ALA A 163 -39.39 19.45 -22.26
C ALA A 163 -40.54 18.77 -21.49
N LYS A 164 -40.30 18.43 -20.22
CA LYS A 164 -41.32 17.83 -19.35
C LYS A 164 -42.42 18.83 -18.97
N ALA A 165 -42.07 20.09 -18.72
CA ALA A 165 -43.04 21.16 -18.47
C ALA A 165 -43.92 21.44 -19.71
N ALA A 166 -43.31 21.50 -20.91
CA ALA A 166 -44.05 21.68 -22.17
C ALA A 166 -44.99 20.50 -22.46
N ALA A 167 -44.60 19.27 -22.12
CA ALA A 167 -45.46 18.09 -22.26
C ALA A 167 -46.63 18.10 -21.26
N GLN A 168 -46.45 18.66 -20.06
CA GLN A 168 -47.54 18.82 -19.08
C GLN A 168 -48.54 19.89 -19.48
N ASP A 169 -48.09 21.02 -20.06
CA ASP A 169 -48.98 22.05 -20.60
C ASP A 169 -49.76 21.58 -21.83
N ALA A 170 -49.16 20.75 -22.68
CA ALA A 170 -49.88 20.13 -23.80
C ALA A 170 -50.96 19.15 -23.34
N LEU A 171 -50.78 18.51 -22.16
CA LEU A 171 -51.76 17.59 -21.59
C LEU A 171 -52.91 18.31 -20.87
N SER A 172 -52.68 19.55 -20.37
CA SER A 172 -53.72 20.38 -19.76
C SER A 172 -54.53 21.20 -20.77
N ALA A 173 -54.04 21.34 -22.01
CA ALA A 173 -54.70 22.03 -23.12
C ALA A 173 -55.54 21.12 -24.04
N ALA A 174 -55.64 19.81 -23.75
CA ALA A 174 -56.50 18.92 -24.50
C ALA A 174 -57.98 19.32 -24.27
N PRO A 175 -58.74 19.70 -25.31
CA PRO A 175 -60.14 20.06 -25.14
C PRO A 175 -60.94 18.83 -24.71
N ILE A 176 -61.66 18.97 -23.60
CA ILE A 176 -62.76 18.06 -23.24
C ILE A 176 -63.88 18.36 -24.24
N SER A 177 -63.87 17.68 -25.38
CA SER A 177 -65.06 17.54 -26.21
C SER A 177 -65.33 16.06 -26.39
N ASP A 178 -66.60 15.71 -26.15
CA ASP A 178 -67.25 14.46 -26.56
C ASP A 178 -67.14 13.28 -25.59
N LEU A 179 -67.71 13.41 -24.39
CA LEU A 179 -68.40 12.30 -23.69
C LEU A 179 -69.40 12.85 -22.66
N GLU A 180 -70.44 13.56 -23.11
CA GLU A 180 -71.69 13.62 -22.33
C GLU A 180 -72.78 12.90 -23.10
N GLN A 181 -73.26 11.86 -22.43
CA GLN A 181 -74.18 10.87 -22.93
C GLN A 181 -75.58 11.46 -23.08
N GLU A 182 -76.12 11.23 -24.26
CA GLU A 182 -77.52 11.00 -24.56
C GLU A 182 -78.14 10.01 -23.55
N GLU A 183 -78.83 10.47 -22.50
CA GLU A 183 -79.89 9.71 -21.80
C GLU A 183 -80.76 10.64 -20.92
N VAL A 184 -81.73 11.35 -21.50
CA VAL A 184 -82.99 11.70 -20.80
C VAL A 184 -84.13 11.73 -21.82
N SER A 185 -84.79 10.58 -22.01
CA SER A 185 -86.14 10.51 -22.59
C SER A 185 -86.79 9.18 -22.22
N LYS A 186 -87.58 9.20 -21.14
CA LYS A 186 -88.93 8.61 -21.03
C LYS A 186 -89.29 8.41 -19.56
N ASP A 187 -90.05 9.36 -19.03
CA ASP A 187 -91.09 9.07 -18.04
C ASP A 187 -92.26 10.03 -18.28
N GLN A 188 -93.21 9.55 -19.08
CA GLN A 188 -94.60 9.99 -19.07
C GLN A 188 -95.46 8.74 -19.03
N ASN A 189 -95.89 8.37 -17.82
CA ASN A 189 -97.22 7.84 -17.57
C ASN A 189 -97.60 8.10 -16.10
#